data_AF-A0A1F5JYH5-F1
#
_entry.id   AF-A0A1F5JYH5-F1
#
_cell.length_a   1.000
_cell.length_b   1.000
_cell.length_c   1.000
_cell.angle_alpha   90.00
_cell.angle_beta   90.00
_cell.angle_gamma   90.00
#
_symmetry.space_group_name_H-M   'P 1'
#
loop_
_entity.id
_entity.type
_entity.pdbx_description
1 polymer ?
#
loop_
_entity_poly.entity_id
_entity_poly.type
_entity_poly.pdbx_seq_one_letter_code
_entity_poly.pdbx_strand_id
1 'polypeptide(L)'
;MENKWLYGIIGLLGGVLIAVLTASNAVNSNNQGMLQMMGIRNQNSRSVAMGDIYRHFIEQMIPHHEDAITMAKLAQTKAKRSEIKQLANNIIDSQGKEIKQMKDWYKNWFGKEVQIGSQVMNQHGMIGSGMHMGMMGNDTDMARLENAADFDKVFIEEMIPHHQMAVMMANMLLSGTNRAEMKQLAENIITSQTKEINDMRSWYRIWGY
;
A
#
# COMPACT_ATOMS: atom_id res chain seq x y z
N MET A 1 29.17 17.13 31.97
CA MET A 1 28.84 15.70 31.79
C MET A 1 28.04 15.60 30.50
N GLU A 2 28.67 15.03 29.47
CA GLU A 2 28.17 14.96 28.09
C GLU A 2 27.24 13.76 27.91
N ASN A 3 26.06 13.99 27.34
CA ASN A 3 25.09 12.94 27.02
C ASN A 3 25.37 12.39 25.61
N LYS A 4 26.12 11.28 25.55
CA LYS A 4 26.40 10.51 24.34
C LYS A 4 25.35 9.40 24.17
N TRP A 5 24.22 9.61 23.48
CA TRP A 5 23.39 8.54 22.89
C TRP A 5 22.41 9.07 21.81
N LEU A 6 22.89 9.88 20.86
CA LEU A 6 22.09 10.29 19.70
C LEU A 6 22.83 10.04 18.39
N TYR A 7 22.88 8.77 17.95
CA TYR A 7 23.20 8.43 16.57
C TYR A 7 22.41 7.20 16.14
N GLY A 8 21.48 7.39 15.21
CA GLY A 8 20.70 6.29 14.67
C GLY A 8 19.73 6.64 13.54
N ILE A 9 19.82 7.81 12.90
CA ILE A 9 19.16 8.08 11.61
C ILE A 9 20.07 9.01 10.79
N ILE A 10 21.05 8.45 10.09
CA ILE A 10 21.73 9.11 8.98
C ILE A 10 21.85 8.09 7.84
N GLY A 11 21.33 8.49 6.68
CA GLY A 11 21.36 7.76 5.41
C GLY A 11 19.93 7.62 4.89
N LEU A 12 19.41 8.43 3.96
CA LEU A 12 20.04 9.08 2.82
C LEU A 12 19.26 10.36 2.47
N LEU A 13 19.81 11.53 2.84
CA LEU A 13 19.55 12.77 2.11
C LEU A 13 20.68 12.91 1.09
N GLY A 14 20.37 12.68 -0.19
CA GLY A 14 21.41 12.64 -1.21
C GLY A 14 20.86 12.55 -2.63
N GLY A 15 20.09 13.55 -3.04
CA GLY A 15 20.05 14.02 -4.42
C GLY A 15 19.15 13.25 -5.40
N VAL A 16 17.93 13.77 -5.61
CA VAL A 16 17.44 14.15 -6.96
C VAL A 16 16.50 15.34 -6.77
N LEU A 17 17.09 16.53 -6.60
CA LEU A 17 16.44 17.79 -6.95
C LEU A 17 16.87 18.06 -8.39
N ILE A 18 15.91 18.45 -9.24
CA ILE A 18 16.00 18.77 -10.68
C ILE A 18 15.50 17.63 -11.57
N ALA A 19 14.19 17.62 -11.85
CA ALA A 19 13.62 17.59 -13.20
C ALA A 19 12.10 17.30 -13.21
N VAL A 20 11.24 18.16 -12.63
CA VAL A 20 9.82 18.18 -13.03
C VAL A 20 9.27 19.61 -12.92
N LEU A 21 9.70 20.48 -13.82
CA LEU A 21 9.15 21.84 -13.97
C LEU A 21 8.46 22.06 -15.34
N THR A 22 8.09 21.00 -16.06
CA THR A 22 7.40 21.14 -17.37
C THR A 22 6.22 20.20 -17.62
N ALA A 23 5.71 19.48 -16.62
CA ALA A 23 4.55 18.58 -16.81
C ALA A 23 3.19 19.17 -16.39
N SER A 24 3.08 20.50 -16.28
CA SER A 24 1.90 21.14 -15.67
C SER A 24 0.62 21.16 -16.51
N ASN A 25 0.59 20.65 -17.75
CA ASN A 25 -0.59 20.80 -18.62
C ASN A 25 -1.12 19.52 -19.30
N ALA A 26 -0.64 18.32 -18.94
CA ALA A 26 -1.08 17.07 -19.60
C ALA A 26 -1.80 16.05 -18.69
N VAL A 27 -2.01 16.32 -17.39
CA VAL A 27 -2.56 15.33 -16.42
C VAL A 27 -4.08 15.45 -16.20
N ASN A 28 -4.79 16.31 -16.94
CA ASN A 28 -6.18 16.63 -16.59
C ASN A 28 -7.27 15.71 -17.17
N SER A 29 -6.92 14.73 -18.02
CA SER A 29 -7.93 13.94 -18.77
C SER A 29 -8.17 12.51 -18.22
N ASN A 30 -7.23 11.96 -17.43
CA ASN A 30 -7.31 10.56 -16.96
C ASN A 30 -7.76 10.39 -15.50
N ASN A 31 -7.89 11.47 -14.73
CA ASN A 31 -8.29 11.36 -13.32
C ASN A 31 -9.77 10.97 -13.14
N GLN A 32 -10.65 11.24 -14.10
CA GLN A 32 -12.08 11.00 -13.89
C GLN A 32 -12.45 9.51 -13.84
N GLY A 33 -11.92 8.68 -14.74
CA GLY A 33 -12.18 7.22 -14.71
C GLY A 33 -11.58 6.54 -13.47
N MET A 34 -10.47 7.08 -12.98
CA MET A 34 -9.74 6.55 -11.82
C MET A 34 -10.39 6.94 -10.49
N LEU A 35 -10.91 8.17 -10.37
CA LEU A 35 -11.74 8.58 -9.22
C LEU A 35 -13.02 7.75 -9.13
N GLN A 36 -13.60 7.37 -10.28
CA GLN A 36 -14.75 6.48 -10.34
C GLN A 36 -14.43 5.06 -9.85
N MET A 37 -13.21 4.57 -10.09
CA MET A 37 -12.72 3.28 -9.59
C MET A 37 -12.60 3.25 -8.06
N MET A 38 -12.30 4.39 -7.44
CA MET A 38 -12.32 4.59 -5.98
C MET A 38 -13.73 4.86 -5.41
N GLY A 39 -14.78 4.73 -6.22
CA GLY A 39 -16.17 4.95 -5.78
C GLY A 39 -16.54 6.43 -5.54
N ILE A 40 -15.71 7.39 -5.96
CA ILE A 40 -15.97 8.82 -5.76
C ILE A 40 -16.90 9.32 -6.88
N ARG A 41 -18.19 9.50 -6.58
CA ARG A 41 -19.21 10.01 -7.53
C ARG A 41 -19.24 11.54 -7.54
N ASN A 42 -19.21 12.12 -8.74
CA ASN A 42 -19.20 13.55 -9.00
C ASN A 42 -20.44 14.27 -8.41
N GLN A 43 -20.27 14.95 -7.28
CA GLN A 43 -21.16 16.00 -6.78
C GLN A 43 -20.28 17.17 -6.32
N ASN A 44 -20.58 18.36 -6.85
CA ASN A 44 -19.93 19.65 -6.59
C ASN A 44 -19.24 19.76 -5.23
N SER A 45 -17.89 19.79 -5.21
CA SER A 45 -17.01 20.55 -4.29
C SER A 45 -15.58 20.02 -4.36
N ARG A 46 -14.64 20.77 -4.97
CA ARG A 46 -13.21 20.40 -5.01
C ARG A 46 -12.61 20.18 -3.62
N SER A 47 -13.12 20.82 -2.56
CA SER A 47 -12.64 20.62 -1.18
C SER A 47 -13.15 19.33 -0.52
N VAL A 48 -14.38 18.93 -0.84
CA VAL A 48 -14.98 17.66 -0.38
C VAL A 48 -14.26 16.48 -1.06
N ALA A 49 -13.99 16.59 -2.37
CA ALA A 49 -13.25 15.59 -3.14
C ALA A 49 -11.84 15.29 -2.60
N MET A 50 -11.14 16.26 -2.00
CA MET A 50 -9.78 16.06 -1.45
C MET A 50 -9.82 15.47 -0.03
N GLY A 51 -10.84 15.79 0.78
CA GLY A 51 -11.07 15.14 2.07
C GLY A 51 -11.43 13.66 1.92
N ASP A 52 -12.10 13.34 0.82
CA ASP A 52 -12.55 11.99 0.48
C ASP A 52 -11.39 11.09 0.02
N ILE A 53 -10.39 11.60 -0.72
CA ILE A 53 -9.34 10.75 -1.27
C ILE A 53 -8.43 10.13 -0.20
N TYR A 54 -7.96 10.89 0.78
CA TYR A 54 -7.09 10.34 1.83
C TYR A 54 -7.88 9.58 2.89
N ARG A 55 -9.16 9.92 3.09
CA ARG A 55 -10.09 9.10 3.89
C ARG A 55 -10.22 7.72 3.26
N HIS A 56 -10.59 7.66 1.99
CA HIS A 56 -10.78 6.42 1.26
C HIS A 56 -9.47 5.63 1.17
N PHE A 57 -8.35 6.29 0.91
CA PHE A 57 -7.03 5.65 0.93
C PHE A 57 -6.77 4.95 2.26
N ILE A 58 -7.01 5.61 3.40
CA ILE A 58 -6.80 5.00 4.73
C ILE A 58 -7.74 3.80 4.93
N GLU A 59 -9.02 3.95 4.57
CA GLU A 59 -10.03 2.90 4.71
C GLU A 59 -9.71 1.65 3.86
N GLN A 60 -9.00 1.80 2.74
CA GLN A 60 -8.58 0.69 1.88
C GLN A 60 -7.18 0.16 2.20
N MET A 61 -6.21 1.05 2.51
CA MET A 61 -4.82 0.66 2.69
C MET A 61 -4.58 -0.06 4.02
N ILE A 62 -5.37 0.21 5.06
CA ILE A 62 -5.24 -0.52 6.33
C ILE A 62 -5.51 -2.02 6.14
N PRO A 63 -6.68 -2.47 5.63
CA PRO A 63 -6.91 -3.91 5.42
C PRO A 63 -5.90 -4.50 4.43
N HIS A 64 -5.53 -3.77 3.37
CA HIS A 64 -4.49 -4.20 2.43
C HIS A 64 -3.13 -4.41 3.13
N HIS A 65 -2.75 -3.60 4.11
CA HIS A 65 -1.53 -3.84 4.90
C HIS A 65 -1.70 -5.00 5.90
N GLU A 66 -2.89 -5.18 6.48
CA GLU A 66 -3.17 -6.29 7.38
C GLU A 66 -3.02 -7.66 6.66
N ASP A 67 -3.39 -7.74 5.38
CA ASP A 67 -3.17 -8.92 4.52
C ASP A 67 -1.68 -9.22 4.32
N ALA A 68 -0.88 -8.24 3.92
CA ALA A 68 0.57 -8.42 3.76
C ALA A 68 1.28 -8.79 5.07
N ILE A 69 0.87 -8.22 6.21
CA ILE A 69 1.38 -8.60 7.53
C ILE A 69 1.02 -10.07 7.84
N THR A 70 -0.18 -10.52 7.46
CA THR A 70 -0.60 -11.91 7.67
C THR A 70 0.25 -12.88 6.85
N MET A 71 0.47 -12.60 5.55
CA MET A 71 1.40 -13.36 4.72
C MET A 71 2.82 -13.37 5.30
N ALA A 72 3.32 -12.21 5.73
CA ALA A 72 4.66 -12.07 6.28
C ALA A 72 4.85 -12.86 7.58
N LYS A 73 3.87 -12.86 8.49
CA LYS A 73 3.90 -13.69 9.71
C LYS A 73 3.98 -15.19 9.37
N LEU A 74 3.23 -15.63 8.37
CA LEU A 74 3.33 -17.01 7.91
C LEU A 74 4.74 -17.32 7.38
N ALA A 75 5.31 -16.39 6.59
CA ALA A 75 6.66 -16.51 6.05
C ALA A 75 7.76 -16.61 7.11
N GLN A 76 7.62 -15.96 8.28
CA GLN A 76 8.58 -16.13 9.38
C GLN A 76 8.75 -17.60 9.79
N THR A 77 7.69 -18.39 9.68
CA THR A 77 7.68 -19.81 10.10
C THR A 77 7.89 -20.79 8.94
N LYS A 78 7.36 -20.49 7.75
CA LYS A 78 7.33 -21.40 6.60
C LYS A 78 8.47 -21.19 5.60
N ALA A 79 9.02 -19.97 5.54
CA ALA A 79 10.02 -19.66 4.53
C ALA A 79 11.31 -20.47 4.74
N LYS A 80 11.92 -20.90 3.63
CA LYS A 80 13.18 -21.65 3.67
C LYS A 80 14.38 -20.70 3.58
N ARG A 81 14.27 -19.64 2.78
CA ARG A 81 15.34 -18.67 2.53
C ARG A 81 15.35 -17.53 3.55
N SER A 82 16.56 -17.17 3.98
CA SER A 82 16.78 -16.05 4.91
C SER A 82 16.27 -14.71 4.38
N GLU A 83 16.37 -14.52 3.07
CA GLU A 83 15.96 -13.32 2.35
C GLU A 83 14.46 -13.08 2.48
N ILE A 84 13.65 -14.14 2.35
CA ILE A 84 12.19 -14.05 2.55
C ILE A 84 11.84 -13.78 4.01
N LYS A 85 12.55 -14.40 4.98
CA LYS A 85 12.34 -14.10 6.40
C LYS A 85 12.68 -12.66 6.75
N GLN A 86 13.76 -12.13 6.16
CA GLN A 86 14.15 -10.75 6.36
C GLN A 86 13.13 -9.79 5.73
N LEU A 87 12.69 -10.06 4.50
CA LEU A 87 11.60 -9.31 3.87
C LEU A 87 10.34 -9.33 4.73
N ALA A 88 9.95 -10.49 5.25
CA ALA A 88 8.79 -10.63 6.11
C ALA A 88 8.89 -9.76 7.38
N ASN A 89 10.04 -9.73 8.04
CA ASN A 89 10.26 -8.85 9.19
C ASN A 89 10.13 -7.36 8.80
N ASN A 90 10.69 -6.97 7.67
CA ASN A 90 10.59 -5.59 7.17
C ASN A 90 9.15 -5.19 6.85
N ILE A 91 8.36 -6.09 6.26
CA ILE A 91 6.93 -5.87 5.97
C ILE A 91 6.15 -5.69 7.27
N ILE A 92 6.33 -6.58 8.25
CA ILE A 92 5.65 -6.51 9.55
C ILE A 92 5.96 -5.17 10.24
N ASP A 93 7.23 -4.79 10.26
CA ASP A 93 7.69 -3.58 10.93
C ASP A 93 7.22 -2.29 10.24
N SER A 94 7.34 -2.22 8.91
CA SER A 94 7.01 -1.01 8.15
C SER A 94 5.49 -0.83 8.08
N GLN A 95 4.76 -1.83 7.58
CA GLN A 95 3.32 -1.73 7.39
C GLN A 95 2.57 -1.66 8.73
N GLY A 96 3.10 -2.28 9.80
CA GLY A 96 2.56 -2.12 11.15
C GLY A 96 2.65 -0.69 11.66
N LYS A 97 3.76 0.01 11.40
CA LYS A 97 3.91 1.44 11.74
C LYS A 97 2.97 2.31 10.90
N GLU A 98 2.85 2.02 9.61
CA GLU A 98 1.98 2.75 8.68
C GLU A 98 0.50 2.60 9.05
N ILE A 99 0.04 1.40 9.41
CA ILE A 99 -1.31 1.17 9.95
C ILE A 99 -1.55 2.03 11.19
N LYS A 100 -0.60 2.05 12.13
CA LYS A 100 -0.74 2.86 13.35
C LYS A 100 -0.85 4.35 13.02
N GLN A 101 0.01 4.86 12.14
CA GLN A 101 -0.03 6.26 11.69
C GLN A 101 -1.38 6.59 11.05
N MET A 102 -1.85 5.75 10.12
CA MET A 102 -3.13 5.95 9.45
C MET A 102 -4.32 5.94 10.42
N LYS A 103 -4.35 5.02 11.41
CA LYS A 103 -5.40 4.97 12.45
C LYS A 103 -5.38 6.23 13.32
N ASP A 104 -4.20 6.64 13.80
CA ASP A 104 -4.03 7.84 14.63
C ASP A 104 -4.50 9.11 13.87
N TRP A 105 -4.08 9.23 12.61
CA TRP A 105 -4.47 10.33 11.73
C TRP A 105 -5.97 10.36 11.44
N TYR A 106 -6.56 9.21 11.10
CA TYR A 106 -7.99 9.12 10.82
C TYR A 106 -8.82 9.56 12.02
N LYS A 107 -8.45 9.09 13.23
CA LYS A 107 -9.10 9.52 14.47
C LYS A 107 -8.96 11.02 14.71
N ASN A 108 -7.76 11.56 14.54
CA ASN A 108 -7.49 12.98 14.74
C ASN A 108 -8.24 13.87 13.74
N TRP A 109 -8.35 13.47 12.48
CA TRP A 109 -8.95 14.29 11.42
C TRP A 109 -10.47 14.15 11.32
N PHE A 110 -11.02 12.98 11.69
CA PHE A 110 -12.44 12.68 11.50
C PHE A 110 -13.20 12.44 12.80
N GLY A 111 -12.52 12.46 13.95
CA GLY A 111 -13.13 12.31 15.28
C GLY A 111 -13.70 10.92 15.57
N LYS A 112 -13.33 9.90 14.78
CA LYS A 112 -13.84 8.53 14.89
C LYS A 112 -12.78 7.51 14.48
N GLU A 113 -12.93 6.28 14.96
CA GLU A 113 -12.08 5.15 14.54
C GLU A 113 -12.38 4.75 13.08
N VAL A 114 -11.36 4.20 12.41
CA VAL A 114 -11.51 3.63 11.06
C VAL A 114 -12.53 2.49 11.12
N GLN A 115 -13.56 2.57 10.28
CA GLN A 115 -14.59 1.53 10.19
C GLN A 115 -14.16 0.49 9.15
N ILE A 116 -13.49 -0.57 9.60
CA ILE A 116 -13.11 -1.69 8.73
C ILE A 116 -14.30 -2.64 8.64
N GLY A 117 -14.92 -2.71 7.46
CA GLY A 117 -15.80 -3.84 7.10
C GLY A 117 -17.25 -3.83 7.61
N SER A 118 -18.05 -2.77 7.40
CA SER A 118 -19.51 -2.91 7.60
C SER A 118 -20.44 -2.16 6.65
N GLN A 119 -19.97 -1.36 5.68
CA GLN A 119 -20.88 -0.55 4.84
C GLN A 119 -20.73 -0.65 3.32
N VAL A 120 -19.71 -1.33 2.78
CA VAL A 120 -19.55 -1.40 1.31
C VAL A 120 -20.29 -2.60 0.67
N MET A 121 -20.66 -3.61 1.46
CA MET A 121 -21.41 -4.80 0.97
C MET A 121 -22.88 -4.53 0.62
N ASN A 122 -23.46 -3.41 1.06
CA ASN A 122 -24.90 -3.12 0.87
C ASN A 122 -25.24 -2.16 -0.29
N GLN A 123 -24.27 -1.73 -1.10
CA GLN A 123 -24.53 -0.77 -2.19
C GLN A 123 -23.97 -1.17 -3.56
N HIS A 124 -23.68 -2.45 -3.82
CA HIS A 124 -23.42 -2.89 -5.20
C HIS A 124 -24.13 -4.20 -5.49
N GLY A 125 -25.46 -4.11 -5.53
CA GLY A 125 -26.27 -5.10 -6.21
C GLY A 125 -26.01 -5.06 -7.72
N MET A 126 -25.74 -6.25 -8.28
CA MET A 126 -25.90 -6.63 -9.68
C MET A 126 -25.11 -5.83 -10.74
N ILE A 127 -23.86 -6.23 -11.02
CA ILE A 127 -23.32 -6.24 -12.39
C ILE A 127 -22.63 -7.60 -12.61
N GLY A 128 -23.11 -8.33 -13.61
CA GLY A 128 -22.72 -9.70 -13.91
C GLY A 128 -21.42 -9.85 -14.70
N SER A 129 -20.97 -11.11 -14.72
CA SER A 129 -20.07 -11.76 -15.68
C SER A 129 -18.77 -11.07 -16.10
N GLY A 130 -17.67 -11.58 -15.55
CA GLY A 130 -16.33 -11.51 -16.16
C GLY A 130 -15.49 -10.32 -15.70
N MET A 131 -14.31 -10.63 -15.15
CA MET A 131 -13.36 -9.71 -14.50
C MET A 131 -13.82 -9.19 -13.12
N HIS A 132 -13.62 -10.03 -12.10
CA HIS A 132 -13.52 -9.60 -10.71
C HIS A 132 -12.27 -8.70 -10.57
N MET A 133 -12.37 -7.42 -10.92
CA MET A 133 -11.52 -6.37 -10.33
C MET A 133 -12.19 -5.93 -9.02
N GLY A 134 -12.59 -6.91 -8.22
CA GLY A 134 -13.14 -6.71 -6.89
C GLY A 134 -12.02 -6.17 -6.01
N MET A 135 -12.36 -5.23 -5.14
CA MET A 135 -11.46 -4.66 -4.15
C MET A 135 -10.71 -5.78 -3.42
N MET A 136 -9.40 -5.94 -3.72
CA MET A 136 -8.48 -6.88 -3.04
C MET A 136 -8.23 -6.41 -1.61
N GLY A 137 -9.25 -6.48 -0.76
CA GLY A 137 -9.11 -6.42 0.69
C GLY A 137 -9.27 -7.78 1.35
N ASN A 138 -9.21 -8.88 0.58
CA ASN A 138 -9.35 -10.25 1.07
C ASN A 138 -8.96 -11.35 0.05
N ASP A 139 -8.44 -11.03 -1.14
CA ASP A 139 -8.14 -12.02 -2.18
C ASP A 139 -6.74 -12.63 -2.05
N THR A 140 -6.04 -12.36 -0.95
CA THR A 140 -4.80 -13.08 -0.65
C THR A 140 -5.17 -14.55 -0.41
N ASP A 141 -4.74 -15.44 -1.30
CA ASP A 141 -4.99 -16.88 -1.18
C ASP A 141 -4.07 -17.50 -0.12
N MET A 142 -4.41 -17.26 1.15
CA MET A 142 -3.70 -17.81 2.30
C MET A 142 -3.68 -19.34 2.26
N ALA A 143 -4.71 -19.98 1.71
CA ALA A 143 -4.75 -21.43 1.57
C ALA A 143 -3.69 -21.93 0.56
N ARG A 144 -3.50 -21.22 -0.55
CA ARG A 144 -2.43 -21.49 -1.51
C ARG A 144 -1.05 -21.33 -0.86
N LEU A 145 -0.83 -20.28 -0.08
CA LEU A 145 0.43 -20.07 0.66
C LEU A 145 0.69 -21.16 1.70
N GLU A 146 -0.30 -21.51 2.51
CA GLU A 146 -0.16 -22.49 3.59
C GLU A 146 0.18 -23.90 3.10
N ASN A 147 -0.38 -24.27 1.94
CA ASN A 147 -0.25 -25.58 1.32
C ASN A 147 0.81 -25.64 0.21
N ALA A 148 1.55 -24.55 -0.02
CA ALA A 148 2.56 -24.48 -1.07
C ALA A 148 3.70 -25.48 -0.83
N ALA A 149 4.00 -26.32 -1.84
CA ALA A 149 5.17 -27.20 -1.81
C ALA A 149 6.50 -26.40 -1.81
N ASP A 150 6.53 -25.32 -2.59
CA ASP A 150 7.57 -24.30 -2.52
C ASP A 150 6.97 -22.98 -2.01
N PHE A 151 7.02 -22.81 -0.68
CA PHE A 151 6.51 -21.64 -0.01
C PHE A 151 7.14 -20.34 -0.52
N ASP A 152 8.46 -20.31 -0.70
CA ASP A 152 9.18 -19.08 -1.06
C ASP A 152 8.79 -18.61 -2.47
N LYS A 153 8.57 -19.55 -3.40
CA LYS A 153 8.03 -19.26 -4.74
C LYS A 153 6.65 -18.62 -4.67
N VAL A 154 5.71 -19.29 -3.99
CA VAL A 154 4.31 -18.84 -3.91
C VAL A 154 4.21 -17.52 -3.15
N PHE A 155 4.99 -17.33 -2.09
CA PHE A 155 5.06 -16.05 -1.37
C PHE A 155 5.43 -14.89 -2.29
N ILE A 156 6.44 -15.06 -3.16
CA ILE A 156 6.80 -14.04 -4.14
C ILE A 156 5.67 -13.79 -5.16
N GLU A 157 5.03 -14.86 -5.65
CA GLU A 157 3.96 -14.77 -6.64
C GLU A 157 2.72 -14.03 -6.12
N GLU A 158 2.43 -14.14 -4.83
CA GLU A 158 1.35 -13.40 -4.15
C GLU A 158 1.78 -11.97 -3.77
N MET A 159 2.97 -11.81 -3.19
CA MET A 159 3.39 -10.53 -2.63
C MET A 159 3.77 -9.49 -3.71
N ILE A 160 4.28 -9.91 -4.87
CA ILE A 160 4.56 -8.96 -5.97
C ILE A 160 3.31 -8.21 -6.44
N PRO A 161 2.23 -8.87 -6.90
CA PRO A 161 1.03 -8.15 -7.35
C PRO A 161 0.36 -7.38 -6.22
N HIS A 162 0.39 -7.92 -4.99
CA HIS A 162 -0.10 -7.21 -3.81
C HIS A 162 0.64 -5.87 -3.59
N HIS A 163 1.98 -5.87 -3.64
CA HIS A 163 2.76 -4.63 -3.54
C HIS A 163 2.53 -3.67 -4.70
N GLN A 164 2.33 -4.19 -5.92
CA GLN A 164 2.03 -3.35 -7.08
C GLN A 164 0.72 -2.58 -6.91
N MET A 165 -0.29 -3.21 -6.30
CA MET A 165 -1.55 -2.55 -5.98
C MET A 165 -1.35 -1.40 -4.98
N ALA A 166 -0.59 -1.62 -3.91
CA ALA A 166 -0.29 -0.57 -2.94
C ALA A 166 0.53 0.59 -3.54
N VAL A 167 1.52 0.31 -4.40
CA VAL A 167 2.27 1.34 -5.15
C VAL A 167 1.33 2.14 -6.06
N MET A 168 0.40 1.48 -6.75
CA MET A 168 -0.59 2.16 -7.59
C MET A 168 -1.49 3.08 -6.75
N MET A 169 -2.06 2.59 -5.64
CA MET A 169 -2.91 3.38 -4.74
C MET A 169 -2.16 4.59 -4.18
N ALA A 170 -0.89 4.44 -3.81
CA ALA A 170 -0.05 5.53 -3.32
C ALA A 170 0.19 6.61 -4.39
N ASN A 171 0.43 6.22 -5.65
CA ASN A 171 0.54 7.17 -6.76
C ASN A 171 -0.78 7.94 -7.02
N MET A 172 -1.92 7.25 -6.92
CA MET A 172 -3.24 7.89 -7.01
C MET A 172 -3.45 8.91 -5.89
N LEU A 173 -3.07 8.55 -4.66
CA LEU A 173 -3.12 9.46 -3.50
C LEU A 173 -2.28 10.71 -3.74
N LEU A 174 -1.03 10.59 -4.23
CA LEU A 174 -0.17 11.74 -4.55
C LEU A 174 -0.77 12.69 -5.57
N SER A 175 -1.55 12.16 -6.51
CA SER A 175 -2.19 12.95 -7.56
C SER A 175 -3.37 13.79 -7.05
N GLY A 176 -3.92 13.46 -5.88
CA GLY A 176 -5.12 14.10 -5.34
C GLY A 176 -5.01 14.58 -3.89
N THR A 177 -3.90 14.37 -3.17
CA THR A 177 -3.77 14.86 -1.79
C THR A 177 -2.94 16.12 -1.69
N ASN A 178 -3.37 17.05 -0.83
CA ASN A 178 -2.58 18.23 -0.43
C ASN A 178 -2.02 18.12 0.98
N ARG A 179 -2.33 17.04 1.71
CA ARG A 179 -1.91 16.86 3.10
C ARG A 179 -0.49 16.31 3.16
N ALA A 180 0.42 17.03 3.82
CA ALA A 180 1.85 16.69 3.88
C ALA A 180 2.09 15.28 4.44
N GLU A 181 1.37 14.89 5.50
CA GLU A 181 1.48 13.57 6.11
C GLU A 181 1.13 12.45 5.12
N MET A 182 0.09 12.65 4.29
CA MET A 182 -0.33 11.67 3.28
C MET A 182 0.61 11.62 2.09
N LYS A 183 1.21 12.75 1.69
CA LYS A 183 2.26 12.77 0.65
C LYS A 183 3.48 11.96 1.10
N GLN A 184 3.94 12.22 2.32
CA GLN A 184 5.09 11.51 2.89
C GLN A 184 4.81 10.01 3.02
N LEU A 185 3.62 9.61 3.50
CA LEU A 185 3.24 8.20 3.57
C LEU A 185 3.25 7.55 2.18
N ALA A 186 2.66 8.20 1.17
CA ALA A 186 2.62 7.67 -0.18
C ALA A 186 4.02 7.51 -0.78
N GLU A 187 4.91 8.50 -0.61
CA GLU A 187 6.31 8.42 -1.06
C GLU A 187 7.07 7.29 -0.37
N ASN A 188 6.84 7.08 0.93
CA ASN A 188 7.43 5.99 1.69
C ASN A 188 6.98 4.63 1.13
N ILE A 189 5.67 4.43 0.94
CA ILE A 189 5.09 3.20 0.38
C ILE A 189 5.63 2.93 -1.02
N ILE A 190 5.65 3.93 -1.91
CA ILE A 190 6.17 3.78 -3.27
C ILE A 190 7.63 3.34 -3.22
N THR A 191 8.44 4.00 -2.39
CA THR A 191 9.88 3.74 -2.31
C THR A 191 10.16 2.34 -1.76
N SER A 192 9.57 1.99 -0.61
CA SER A 192 9.81 0.70 0.05
C SER A 192 9.29 -0.45 -0.80
N GLN A 193 8.03 -0.39 -1.23
CA GLN A 193 7.41 -1.51 -1.92
C GLN A 193 7.94 -1.69 -3.34
N THR A 194 8.35 -0.62 -4.04
CA THR A 194 9.06 -0.76 -5.32
C THR A 194 10.40 -1.47 -5.15
N LYS A 195 11.14 -1.16 -4.08
CA LYS A 195 12.39 -1.86 -3.77
C LYS A 195 12.12 -3.34 -3.49
N GLU A 196 11.14 -3.66 -2.66
CA GLU A 196 10.79 -5.03 -2.30
C GLU A 196 10.31 -5.85 -3.52
N ILE A 197 9.53 -5.24 -4.43
CA ILE A 197 9.17 -5.85 -5.73
C ILE A 197 10.42 -6.21 -6.53
N ASN A 198 11.41 -5.30 -6.60
CA ASN A 198 12.63 -5.53 -7.36
C ASN A 198 13.50 -6.63 -6.73
N ASP A 199 13.61 -6.66 -5.41
CA ASP A 199 14.30 -7.71 -4.67
C ASP A 199 13.64 -9.08 -4.94
N MET A 200 12.32 -9.17 -4.78
CA MET A 200 11.55 -10.39 -5.06
C MET A 200 11.68 -10.86 -6.52
N ARG A 201 11.60 -9.96 -7.50
CA ARG A 201 11.81 -10.31 -8.92
C ARG A 201 13.23 -10.80 -9.21
N SER A 202 14.22 -10.23 -8.53
CA SER A 202 15.62 -10.66 -8.64
C SER A 202 15.76 -12.08 -8.09
N TRP A 203 15.24 -12.32 -6.89
CA TRP A 203 15.24 -13.62 -6.23
C TRP A 203 14.52 -14.69 -7.05
N TYR A 204 13.31 -14.40 -7.54
CA TYR A 204 12.54 -15.34 -8.37
C TYR A 204 13.35 -15.86 -9.56
N ARG A 205 14.07 -14.95 -10.25
CA ARG A 205 14.94 -15.29 -11.38
C ARG A 205 16.18 -16.06 -10.95
N ILE A 206 16.88 -15.60 -9.91
CA ILE A 206 18.13 -16.21 -9.43
C ILE A 206 17.88 -17.62 -8.88
N TRP A 207 16.73 -17.84 -8.26
CA TRP A 207 16.34 -19.14 -7.69
C TRP A 207 15.73 -20.10 -8.72
N GLY A 208 15.53 -19.64 -9.96
CA GLY A 208 15.12 -20.48 -11.10
C GLY A 208 13.63 -20.80 -11.15
N TYR A 209 12.78 -19.87 -10.70
CA TYR A 209 11.32 -20.02 -10.74
C TYR A 209 10.67 -19.60 -12.04
#